data_AF-U9USY6-F1
#
_entry.id   AF-U9USY6-F1
#
_cell.length_a   1.000
_cell.length_b   1.000
_cell.length_c   1.000
_cell.angle_alpha   90.00
_cell.angle_beta   90.00
_cell.angle_gamma   90.00
#
_symmetry.space_group_name_H-M   'P 1'
#
loop_
_entity.id
_entity.type
_entity.pdbx_description
1 polymer ?
#
loop_
_entity_poly.entity_id
_entity_poly.type
_entity_poly.pdbx_seq_one_letter_code
_entity_poly.pdbx_strand_id
1 'polypeptide(L)'
;MSYTRPAANSFFEKIRRLLTVNPESNTGVPITGTYRTPAPGSQPKTYVHPLTKHSDLAQNYYFGRDARRNFPRLAVYTQNDVAKLIAVSNLKSISAGEGGSNESTQVTTIPEDLSLTEAIAFGPALYSHEKLPPTPGRPSYKWKKSEDVVETQPGTYWPIYNIT
;
A
#
# COMPACT_ATOMS: atom_id res chain seq x y z
N MET A 1 0.10 8.18 -32.45
CA MET A 1 0.83 9.20 -33.25
C MET A 1 2.17 9.46 -32.57
N SER A 2 3.29 9.27 -33.28
CA SER A 2 4.63 9.54 -32.74
C SER A 2 4.98 11.02 -32.88
N TYR A 3 5.48 11.66 -31.82
CA TYR A 3 5.94 13.07 -31.84
C TYR A 3 7.38 13.22 -32.34
N THR A 4 7.74 12.43 -33.36
CA THR A 4 9.09 12.42 -33.93
C THR A 4 9.06 12.85 -35.39
N ARG A 5 10.16 13.44 -35.85
CA ARG A 5 10.31 13.94 -37.21
C ARG A 5 10.29 12.75 -38.19
N PRO A 6 9.44 12.79 -39.22
CA PRO A 6 9.48 11.78 -40.28
C PRO A 6 10.78 11.91 -41.11
N ALA A 7 11.03 10.93 -41.98
CA ALA A 7 12.13 11.03 -42.94
C ALA A 7 11.98 12.29 -43.81
N ALA A 8 13.08 12.75 -44.40
CA ALA A 8 13.12 14.03 -45.12
C ALA A 8 12.01 14.17 -46.18
N ASN A 9 11.69 13.08 -46.90
CA ASN A 9 10.62 13.00 -47.89
C ASN A 9 9.90 11.63 -47.82
N SER A 10 8.68 11.54 -48.38
CA SER A 10 7.87 10.30 -48.43
C SER A 10 8.61 9.12 -49.08
N PHE A 11 9.47 9.38 -50.06
CA PHE A 11 10.30 8.34 -50.69
C PHE A 11 11.24 7.65 -49.70
N PHE A 12 12.00 8.44 -48.92
CA PHE A 12 12.92 7.90 -47.91
C PHE A 12 12.18 7.27 -46.73
N GLU A 13 10.96 7.70 -46.44
CA GLU A 13 10.11 7.03 -45.45
C GLU A 13 9.73 5.62 -45.88
N LYS A 14 9.35 5.43 -47.15
CA LYS A 14 9.07 4.11 -47.71
C LYS A 14 10.29 3.19 -47.66
N ILE A 15 11.48 3.72 -48.00
CA ILE A 15 12.75 2.97 -47.91
C ILE A 15 13.04 2.58 -46.45
N ARG A 16 12.91 3.51 -45.51
CA ARG A 16 13.10 3.22 -44.08
C ARG A 16 12.14 2.11 -43.62
N ARG A 17 10.85 2.22 -43.95
CA ARG A 17 9.85 1.22 -43.57
C ARG A 17 10.15 -0.17 -44.16
N LEU A 18 10.76 -0.22 -45.36
CA LEU A 18 11.15 -1.47 -46.00
C LEU A 18 12.42 -2.09 -45.39
N LEU A 19 13.40 -1.27 -44.99
CA LEU A 19 14.71 -1.75 -44.52
C LEU A 19 14.81 -1.92 -42.99
N THR A 20 13.91 -1.30 -42.22
CA THR A 20 13.94 -1.39 -40.76
C THR A 20 13.28 -2.67 -40.26
N VAL A 21 13.89 -3.32 -39.26
CA VAL A 21 13.34 -4.54 -38.62
C VAL A 21 11.92 -4.32 -38.07
N ASN A 22 11.66 -3.16 -37.47
CA ASN A 22 10.34 -2.76 -37.00
C ASN A 22 9.90 -1.46 -37.72
N PRO A 23 8.93 -1.50 -38.65
CA PRO A 23 8.48 -0.32 -39.38
C PRO A 23 7.72 0.68 -38.50
N GLU A 24 7.18 0.25 -37.35
CA GLU A 24 6.52 1.11 -36.36
C GLU A 24 7.52 1.88 -35.47
N SER A 25 8.82 1.60 -35.60
CA SER A 25 9.86 2.29 -34.85
C SER A 25 9.99 3.75 -35.28
N ASN A 26 10.17 4.64 -34.32
CA ASN A 26 10.32 6.07 -34.54
C ASN A 26 11.78 6.50 -34.75
N THR A 27 12.03 7.74 -35.17
CA THR A 27 13.39 8.27 -35.44
C THR A 27 14.08 8.80 -34.18
N GLY A 28 13.36 8.95 -33.07
CA GLY A 28 13.85 9.57 -31.83
C GLY A 28 14.11 11.07 -31.90
N VAL A 29 14.00 11.70 -33.08
CA VAL A 29 14.23 13.15 -33.25
C VAL A 29 12.90 13.88 -33.03
N PRO A 30 12.78 14.78 -32.04
CA PRO A 30 11.53 15.52 -31.82
C PRO A 30 11.25 16.48 -32.98
N ILE A 31 9.97 16.76 -33.23
CA ILE A 31 9.55 17.76 -34.20
C ILE A 31 9.95 19.15 -33.69
N THR A 32 10.57 19.95 -34.54
CA THR A 32 10.94 21.34 -34.23
C THR A 32 9.68 22.15 -34.00
N GLY A 33 9.59 22.88 -32.88
CA GLY A 33 8.40 23.69 -32.58
C GLY A 33 7.30 22.95 -31.80
N THR A 34 7.44 21.64 -31.53
CA THR A 34 6.52 20.92 -30.63
C THR A 34 7.13 20.58 -29.28
N TYR A 35 8.42 20.23 -29.24
CA TYR A 35 9.10 19.90 -28.01
C TYR A 35 9.69 21.16 -27.37
N ARG A 36 9.30 21.44 -26.12
CA ARG A 36 9.80 22.57 -25.31
C ARG A 36 9.51 23.95 -25.93
N THR A 37 8.34 24.07 -26.55
CA THR A 37 7.88 25.28 -27.24
C THR A 37 6.44 25.59 -26.84
N PRO A 38 6.16 26.74 -26.19
CA PRO A 38 7.10 27.80 -25.82
C PRO A 38 8.17 27.35 -24.81
N ALA A 39 9.28 28.10 -24.75
CA ALA A 39 10.32 27.84 -23.77
C ALA A 39 9.72 27.93 -22.35
N PRO A 40 10.26 27.19 -21.35
CA PRO A 40 9.69 27.19 -20.00
C PRO A 40 9.53 28.58 -19.36
N GLY A 41 10.40 29.55 -19.70
CA GLY A 41 10.32 30.93 -19.21
C GLY A 41 9.38 31.84 -19.98
N SER A 42 8.84 31.41 -21.13
CA SER A 42 7.91 32.19 -21.96
C SER A 42 6.53 31.52 -22.06
N GLN A 43 6.15 30.76 -21.04
CA GLN A 43 4.83 30.15 -20.99
C GLN A 43 3.75 31.23 -20.88
N PRO A 44 2.73 31.24 -21.76
CA PRO A 44 1.66 32.24 -21.73
C PRO A 44 0.67 32.00 -20.58
N LYS A 45 0.65 30.79 -20.03
CA LYS A 45 -0.22 30.44 -18.89
C LYS A 45 0.48 30.81 -17.60
N THR A 46 -0.16 31.68 -16.83
CA THR A 46 0.26 31.94 -15.45
C THR A 46 -0.04 30.72 -14.59
N TYR A 47 0.95 30.31 -13.79
CA TYR A 47 0.73 29.25 -12.81
C TYR A 47 -0.26 29.72 -11.75
N VAL A 48 -1.32 28.94 -11.56
CA VAL A 48 -2.25 29.08 -10.44
C VAL A 48 -2.09 27.83 -9.59
N HIS A 49 -1.89 28.02 -8.29
CA HIS A 49 -1.75 26.90 -7.37
C HIS A 49 -3.06 26.10 -7.33
N PRO A 50 -3.01 24.75 -7.36
CA PRO A 50 -4.22 23.95 -7.27
C PRO A 50 -4.85 24.14 -5.89
N LEU A 51 -6.14 24.51 -5.87
CA LEU A 51 -6.92 24.57 -4.64
C LEU A 51 -7.24 23.13 -4.22
N THR A 52 -6.85 22.77 -2.99
CA THR A 52 -7.19 21.47 -2.40
C THR A 52 -8.30 21.69 -1.37
N LYS A 53 -8.87 20.60 -0.82
CA LYS A 53 -9.82 20.71 0.33
C LYS A 53 -9.24 21.52 1.50
N HIS A 54 -7.92 21.55 1.63
CA HIS A 54 -7.22 22.30 2.68
C HIS A 54 -7.05 23.80 2.37
N SER A 55 -7.50 24.26 1.20
CA SER A 55 -7.46 25.67 0.79
C SER A 55 -8.74 26.43 1.13
N ASP A 56 -9.74 25.78 1.74
CA ASP A 56 -10.99 26.42 2.16
C ASP A 56 -10.73 27.45 3.28
N LEU A 57 -11.40 28.60 3.18
CA LEU A 57 -11.33 29.69 4.16
C LEU A 57 -12.26 29.41 5.35
N ALA A 58 -13.38 28.71 5.12
CA ALA A 58 -14.35 28.37 6.16
C ALA A 58 -14.10 26.96 6.70
N GLN A 59 -14.43 26.72 7.98
CA GLN A 59 -14.46 25.38 8.59
C GLN A 59 -13.18 24.54 8.48
N ASN A 60 -12.03 25.18 8.30
CA ASN A 60 -10.76 24.52 8.04
C ASN A 60 -9.80 24.71 9.22
N TYR A 61 -10.14 24.18 10.38
CA TYR A 61 -9.30 24.34 11.57
C TYR A 61 -8.02 23.51 11.50
N TYR A 62 -6.88 24.08 11.89
CA TYR A 62 -5.56 23.42 11.77
C TYR A 62 -5.47 22.12 12.59
N PHE A 63 -6.05 22.06 13.80
CA PHE A 63 -5.94 20.88 14.66
C PHE A 63 -6.56 19.62 14.04
N GLY A 64 -7.61 19.75 13.21
CA GLY A 64 -8.29 18.61 12.57
C GLY A 64 -7.51 18.03 11.40
N ARG A 65 -6.58 18.81 10.83
CA ARG A 65 -5.67 18.40 9.73
C ARG A 65 -4.23 18.16 10.19
N ASP A 66 -3.94 18.34 11.48
CA ASP A 66 -2.61 18.15 12.02
C ASP A 66 -2.27 16.67 12.18
N ALA A 67 -1.88 16.04 11.06
CA ALA A 67 -1.41 14.66 11.03
C ALA A 67 -0.07 14.46 11.77
N ARG A 68 0.69 15.54 11.99
CA ARG A 68 1.98 15.47 12.69
C ARG A 68 1.79 15.23 14.18
N ARG A 69 0.76 15.82 14.80
CA ARG A 69 0.44 15.60 16.22
C ARG A 69 -0.53 14.43 16.44
N ASN A 70 -1.34 14.10 15.44
CA ASN A 70 -2.28 12.97 15.49
C ASN A 70 -1.63 11.66 15.00
N PHE A 71 -0.44 11.33 15.52
CA PHE A 71 0.23 10.07 15.19
C PHE A 71 -0.28 8.93 16.09
N PRO A 72 -0.38 7.68 15.57
CA PRO A 72 -0.71 6.53 16.40
C PRO A 72 0.37 6.32 17.46
N ARG A 73 -0.03 6.17 18.74
CA ARG A 73 0.92 5.91 19.82
C ARG A 73 1.44 4.48 19.74
N LEU A 74 2.73 4.32 20.02
CA LEU A 74 3.36 3.01 20.09
C LEU A 74 2.89 2.29 21.37
N ALA A 75 2.27 1.12 21.20
CA ALA A 75 1.91 0.25 22.30
C ALA A 75 3.05 -0.73 22.59
N VAL A 76 3.60 -0.69 23.80
CA VAL A 76 4.59 -1.66 24.30
C VAL A 76 3.89 -2.59 25.28
N TYR A 77 4.11 -3.89 25.11
CA TYR A 77 3.59 -4.90 26.03
C TYR A 77 4.75 -5.64 26.67
N THR A 78 4.80 -5.64 28.01
CA THR A 78 5.73 -6.49 28.75
C THR A 78 5.13 -7.88 28.95
N GLN A 79 5.98 -8.85 29.33
CA GLN A 79 5.54 -10.20 29.66
C GLN A 79 4.46 -10.22 30.77
N ASN A 80 4.59 -9.33 31.76
CA ASN A 80 3.62 -9.17 32.84
C ASN A 80 2.28 -8.60 32.32
N ASP A 81 2.33 -7.59 31.45
CA ASP A 81 1.11 -7.02 30.86
C ASP A 81 0.32 -8.06 30.07
N VAL A 82 1.02 -8.90 29.29
CA VAL A 82 0.39 -10.01 28.55
C VAL A 82 -0.19 -11.07 29.49
N ALA A 83 0.53 -11.45 30.55
CA ALA A 83 0.04 -12.40 31.54
C ALA A 83 -1.26 -11.91 32.21
N LYS A 84 -1.31 -10.62 32.57
CA LYS A 84 -2.52 -9.97 33.11
C LYS A 84 -3.68 -9.97 32.12
N LEU A 85 -3.43 -9.68 30.84
CA LEU A 85 -4.47 -9.70 29.80
C LEU A 85 -5.07 -11.11 29.62
N ILE A 86 -4.24 -12.15 29.65
CA ILE A 86 -4.70 -13.54 29.59
C ILE A 86 -5.57 -13.84 30.82
N ALA A 87 -5.10 -13.52 32.03
CA ALA A 87 -5.85 -13.76 33.26
C ALA A 87 -7.21 -13.03 33.30
N VAL A 88 -7.28 -11.77 32.87
CA VAL A 88 -8.53 -10.99 32.81
C VAL A 88 -9.51 -11.57 31.79
N SER A 89 -9.02 -12.06 30.64
CA SER A 89 -9.88 -12.66 29.62
C SER A 89 -10.65 -13.89 30.15
N ASN A 90 -10.09 -14.59 31.14
CA ASN A 90 -10.70 -15.75 31.79
C ASN A 90 -11.82 -15.34 32.75
N LEU A 91 -11.64 -14.19 33.41
CA LEU A 91 -12.64 -13.63 34.31
C LEU A 91 -13.79 -12.98 33.56
N LYS A 92 -13.58 -12.49 32.34
CA LYS A 92 -14.59 -11.78 31.54
C LYS A 92 -15.63 -12.69 30.85
N SER A 93 -15.74 -13.96 31.24
CA SER A 93 -16.96 -14.74 31.00
C SER A 93 -18.10 -14.37 31.96
N ILE A 94 -18.00 -13.25 32.69
CA ILE A 94 -19.07 -12.70 33.51
C ILE A 94 -20.17 -12.15 32.59
N SER A 95 -21.37 -12.72 32.76
CA SER A 95 -22.65 -12.31 32.17
C SER A 95 -22.77 -10.79 32.05
N ALA A 96 -23.18 -10.30 30.88
CA ALA A 96 -23.57 -8.91 30.69
C ALA A 96 -24.73 -8.59 31.65
N GLY A 97 -24.42 -7.89 32.74
CA GLY A 97 -25.39 -7.40 33.71
C GLY A 97 -26.13 -6.19 33.16
N GLU A 98 -27.44 -6.34 33.05
CA GLU A 98 -28.38 -5.29 32.72
C GLU A 98 -28.49 -4.31 33.90
N GLY A 99 -28.15 -3.04 33.66
CA GLY A 99 -28.58 -1.90 34.46
C GLY A 99 -27.75 -1.55 35.71
N GLY A 100 -27.48 -0.26 35.85
CA GLY A 100 -27.28 0.37 37.16
C GLY A 100 -25.83 0.66 37.53
N SER A 101 -25.50 1.95 37.49
CA SER A 101 -24.36 2.59 38.14
C SER A 101 -24.04 2.02 39.54
N ASN A 102 -22.74 1.97 39.84
CA ASN A 102 -22.10 1.67 41.12
C ASN A 102 -21.67 0.21 41.33
N GLU A 103 -20.71 -0.28 40.53
CA GLU A 103 -19.68 -1.24 40.98
C GLU A 103 -18.70 -1.52 39.83
N SER A 104 -17.67 -0.69 39.70
CA SER A 104 -16.44 -1.07 39.00
C SER A 104 -15.33 -1.28 40.03
N THR A 105 -15.64 -2.05 41.07
CA THR A 105 -14.69 -2.44 42.11
C THR A 105 -14.80 -3.93 42.42
N GLN A 106 -14.82 -4.76 41.38
CA GLN A 106 -14.16 -6.06 41.47
C GLN A 106 -12.94 -6.02 40.58
N VAL A 107 -11.94 -5.25 41.04
CA VAL A 107 -10.56 -5.56 40.72
C VAL A 107 -10.28 -6.86 41.47
N THR A 108 -10.54 -8.01 40.83
CA THR A 108 -9.86 -9.24 41.24
C THR A 108 -8.39 -8.85 41.32
N THR A 109 -7.79 -8.93 42.51
CA THR A 109 -6.41 -8.59 42.76
C THR A 109 -5.54 -9.51 41.91
N ILE A 110 -5.21 -9.08 40.70
CA ILE A 110 -4.29 -9.81 39.84
C ILE A 110 -2.94 -9.68 40.53
N PRO A 111 -2.29 -10.78 40.92
CA PRO A 111 -0.97 -10.73 41.53
C PRO A 111 -0.04 -9.87 40.69
N GLU A 112 0.71 -8.95 41.32
CA GLU A 112 1.62 -8.06 40.59
C GLU A 112 2.72 -8.84 39.87
N ASP A 113 3.05 -10.04 40.36
CA ASP A 113 4.12 -10.93 39.89
C ASP A 113 3.59 -12.23 39.26
N LEU A 114 2.50 -12.19 38.49
CA LEU A 114 2.03 -13.41 37.81
C LEU A 114 3.00 -13.80 36.68
N SER A 115 3.54 -15.03 36.74
CA SER A 115 4.42 -15.53 35.68
C SER A 115 3.61 -15.83 34.41
N LEU A 116 4.16 -15.49 33.23
CA LEU A 116 3.47 -15.77 31.96
C LEU A 116 3.20 -17.27 31.77
N THR A 117 4.11 -18.12 32.24
CA THR A 117 3.98 -19.57 32.16
C THR A 117 2.78 -20.08 32.93
N GLU A 118 2.52 -19.53 34.12
CA GLU A 118 1.34 -19.88 34.91
C GLU A 118 0.07 -19.36 34.21
N ALA A 119 0.05 -18.12 33.72
CA ALA A 119 -1.09 -17.58 32.98
C ALA A 119 -1.48 -18.43 31.76
N ILE A 120 -0.49 -18.94 31.02
CA ILE A 120 -0.73 -19.80 29.86
C ILE A 120 -1.22 -21.19 30.27
N ALA A 121 -0.65 -21.76 31.34
CA ALA A 121 -1.04 -23.09 31.82
C ALA A 121 -2.50 -23.15 32.30
N PHE A 122 -3.00 -22.08 32.92
CA PHE A 122 -4.38 -21.97 33.39
C PHE A 122 -5.33 -21.27 32.39
N GLY A 123 -4.79 -20.71 31.30
CA GLY A 123 -5.53 -19.89 30.35
C GLY A 123 -6.30 -20.69 29.28
N PRO A 124 -7.32 -20.07 28.64
CA PRO A 124 -8.03 -20.61 27.51
C PRO A 124 -7.11 -20.72 26.30
N ALA A 125 -7.58 -21.45 25.28
CA ALA A 125 -6.87 -21.56 24.02
C ALA A 125 -6.66 -20.16 23.38
N LEU A 126 -5.39 -19.73 23.28
CA LEU A 126 -4.97 -18.48 22.61
C LEU A 126 -5.06 -18.54 21.06
N TYR A 127 -5.74 -19.56 20.54
CA TYR A 127 -5.80 -19.88 19.12
C TYR A 127 -7.13 -19.43 18.52
N SER A 128 -7.22 -19.48 17.19
CA SER A 128 -8.51 -19.35 16.52
C SER A 128 -9.45 -20.48 16.96
N HIS A 129 -10.76 -20.35 16.68
CA HIS A 129 -11.74 -21.41 16.97
C HIS A 129 -11.33 -22.79 16.39
N GLU A 130 -10.60 -22.79 15.27
CA GLU A 130 -10.08 -23.99 14.59
C GLU A 130 -8.78 -24.53 15.22
N LYS A 131 -8.29 -23.90 16.30
CA LYS A 131 -7.02 -24.20 16.98
C LYS A 131 -5.78 -24.05 16.07
N LEU A 132 -5.90 -23.25 15.02
CA LEU A 132 -4.79 -22.90 14.15
C LEU A 132 -4.10 -21.63 14.66
N PRO A 133 -2.78 -21.50 14.49
CA PRO A 133 -2.08 -20.25 14.79
C PRO A 133 -2.56 -19.14 13.84
N PRO A 134 -2.59 -17.87 14.28
CA PRO A 134 -2.97 -16.76 13.42
C PRO A 134 -1.97 -16.60 12.28
N THR A 135 -2.48 -16.47 11.06
CA THR A 135 -1.64 -16.14 9.90
C THR A 135 -1.24 -14.66 9.95
N PRO A 136 0.01 -14.30 9.60
CA PRO A 136 0.43 -12.89 9.60
C PRO A 136 -0.43 -12.07 8.64
N GLY A 137 -0.89 -10.90 9.08
CA GLY A 137 -1.66 -9.98 8.24
C GLY A 137 -0.83 -9.50 7.06
N ARG A 138 -1.12 -10.01 5.86
CA ARG A 138 -0.49 -9.59 4.61
C ARG A 138 -1.55 -8.93 3.71
N PRO A 139 -1.22 -7.84 2.99
CA PRO A 139 -2.09 -7.35 1.93
C PRO A 139 -2.29 -8.48 0.90
N SER A 140 -3.55 -8.75 0.54
CA SER A 140 -3.94 -9.86 -0.34
C SER A 140 -3.71 -9.53 -1.82
N TYR A 141 -2.44 -9.39 -2.20
CA TYR A 141 -2.07 -9.27 -3.62
C TYR A 141 -2.21 -10.62 -4.32
N LYS A 142 -2.99 -10.67 -5.40
CA LYS A 142 -3.10 -11.83 -6.29
C LYS A 142 -2.34 -11.53 -7.58
N TRP A 143 -1.17 -12.13 -7.73
CA TRP A 143 -0.38 -12.02 -8.95
C TRP A 143 -1.10 -12.70 -10.11
N LYS A 144 -1.06 -12.07 -11.29
CA LYS A 144 -1.57 -12.62 -12.55
C LYS A 144 -0.43 -12.67 -13.56
N LYS A 145 -0.38 -13.72 -14.37
CA LYS A 145 0.53 -13.79 -15.52
C LYS A 145 0.11 -12.73 -16.54
N SER A 146 1.07 -12.01 -17.10
CA SER A 146 0.80 -11.02 -18.17
C SER A 146 0.43 -11.73 -19.47
N GLU A 147 -0.54 -11.18 -20.20
CA GLU A 147 -0.95 -11.67 -21.53
C GLU A 147 0.01 -11.20 -22.64
N ASP A 148 0.75 -10.12 -22.39
CA ASP A 148 1.67 -9.52 -23.37
C ASP A 148 2.91 -10.39 -23.68
N VAL A 149 3.17 -11.41 -22.86
CA VAL A 149 4.34 -12.28 -23.01
C VAL A 149 3.94 -13.52 -23.81
N VAL A 150 4.35 -13.55 -25.07
CA VAL A 150 4.24 -14.74 -25.91
C VAL A 150 5.07 -15.86 -25.30
N GLU A 151 4.46 -17.01 -25.03
CA GLU A 151 5.16 -18.18 -24.52
C GLU A 151 6.18 -18.67 -25.56
N THR A 152 7.43 -18.87 -25.14
CA THR A 152 8.49 -19.33 -26.04
C THR A 152 8.26 -20.79 -26.41
N GLN A 153 8.37 -21.11 -27.70
CA GLN A 153 8.24 -22.50 -28.16
C GLN A 153 9.41 -23.35 -27.66
N PRO A 154 9.17 -24.63 -27.31
CA PRO A 154 10.24 -25.54 -26.88
C PRO A 154 11.27 -25.72 -28.00
N GLY A 155 12.57 -25.57 -27.68
CA GLY A 155 13.68 -25.71 -28.64
C GLY A 155 14.17 -24.40 -29.27
N THR A 156 13.64 -23.25 -28.86
CA THR A 156 14.15 -21.93 -29.29
C THR A 156 15.58 -21.72 -28.76
N TYR A 157 16.49 -21.21 -29.60
CA TYR A 157 17.94 -21.10 -29.30
C TYR A 157 18.29 -20.12 -28.15
N TRP A 158 17.38 -19.22 -27.75
CA TRP A 158 17.56 -18.30 -26.61
C TRP A 158 16.24 -18.11 -25.83
N PRO A 159 15.79 -19.11 -25.07
CA PRO A 159 14.56 -18.97 -24.30
C PRO A 159 14.85 -18.15 -23.03
N ILE A 160 14.19 -16.99 -22.90
CA ILE A 160 14.14 -16.27 -21.63
C ILE A 160 13.07 -16.98 -20.77
N TYR A 161 13.52 -17.87 -19.89
CA TYR A 161 12.63 -18.49 -18.91
C TYR A 161 12.50 -17.58 -17.69
N ASN A 162 11.27 -17.15 -17.41
CA ASN A 162 10.98 -16.47 -16.16
C ASN A 162 10.82 -17.55 -15.07
N ILE A 163 11.82 -17.66 -14.20
CA ILE A 163 11.74 -18.52 -13.01
C ILE A 163 10.90 -17.75 -11.98
N THR A 164 9.69 -18.23 -11.73
CA THR A 164 8.84 -17.81 -10.60
C THR A 164 8.67 -18.97 -9.65
#